data_AF-A0A3A8LTZ2-F1
#
_entry.id   AF-A0A3A8LTZ2-F1
#
_cell.length_a   1.000
_cell.length_b   1.000
_cell.length_c   1.000
_cell.angle_alpha   90.00
_cell.angle_beta   90.00
_cell.angle_gamma   90.00
#
_symmetry.space_group_name_H-M   'P 1'
#
loop_
_entity.id
_entity.type
_entity.pdbx_description
1 polymer ?
#
loop_
_entity_poly.entity_id
_entity_poly.type
_entity_poly.pdbx_seq_one_letter_code
_entity_poly.pdbx_strand_id
1 'polypeptide(L)'
;VRGTTIRRIVKMLKDSGANKVHVRIASPEFMFPSFYGIDVSTTAELISASKSPEEIKDYIGADSLAYLSVDGLIESIGLDYDAPYSGLCVESFTGDYPAGLYDYEANYKAHLSHRQKQYISKNKHFFDSEGNLNV
;
A
#
# COMPACT_ATOMS: atom_id res chain seq x y z
N VAL A 1 -1.49 -1.79 6.96
CA VAL A 1 -0.22 -1.79 7.74
C VAL A 1 0.14 -3.19 8.21
N ARG A 2 0.07 -3.54 9.51
CA ARG A 2 0.59 -4.83 10.04
C ARG A 2 -0.42 -6.01 10.03
N GLY A 3 -1.71 -5.73 9.92
CA GLY A 3 -2.76 -6.77 9.89
C GLY A 3 -3.12 -7.43 11.25
N THR A 4 -2.38 -7.15 12.32
CA THR A 4 -2.56 -7.77 13.64
C THR A 4 -3.90 -7.41 14.29
N THR A 5 -4.31 -6.15 14.24
CA THR A 5 -5.57 -5.67 14.81
C THR A 5 -6.78 -6.27 14.09
N ILE A 6 -6.79 -6.21 12.74
CA ILE A 6 -7.91 -6.74 11.96
C ILE A 6 -8.05 -8.26 12.13
N ARG A 7 -6.93 -9.00 12.26
CA ARG A 7 -6.97 -10.44 12.58
C ARG A 7 -7.69 -10.74 13.89
N ARG A 8 -7.45 -9.93 14.94
CA ARG A 8 -8.16 -10.06 16.23
C ARG A 8 -9.64 -9.73 16.08
N ILE A 9 -9.99 -8.69 15.32
CA ILE A 9 -11.39 -8.30 15.06
C ILE A 9 -12.14 -9.40 14.30
N VAL A 10 -11.57 -9.93 13.21
CA VAL A 10 -12.17 -11.03 12.43
C VAL A 10 -12.39 -12.26 13.31
N LYS A 11 -11.40 -12.63 14.13
CA LYS A 11 -11.54 -13.73 15.08
C LYS A 11 -12.68 -13.49 16.07
N MET A 12 -12.75 -12.30 16.67
CA MET A 12 -13.81 -11.96 17.63
C MET A 12 -15.21 -12.04 17.00
N LEU A 13 -15.37 -11.59 15.76
CA LEU A 13 -16.64 -11.70 15.03
C LEU A 13 -17.03 -13.16 14.78
N LYS A 14 -16.08 -14.01 14.36
CA LYS A 14 -16.32 -15.44 14.14
C LYS A 14 -16.62 -16.20 15.44
N ASP A 15 -15.86 -15.93 16.50
CA ASP A 15 -16.10 -16.50 17.83
C ASP A 15 -17.49 -16.10 18.39
N SER A 16 -18.04 -14.96 17.93
CA SER A 16 -19.39 -14.49 18.27
C SER A 16 -20.50 -15.06 17.36
N GLY A 17 -20.18 -16.02 16.49
CA GLY A 17 -21.16 -16.71 15.65
C GLY A 17 -21.41 -16.09 14.27
N ALA A 18 -20.58 -15.15 13.81
CA ALA A 18 -20.70 -14.65 12.44
C ALA A 18 -20.47 -15.77 11.42
N ASN A 19 -21.45 -16.01 10.53
CA ASN A 19 -21.38 -17.05 9.50
C ASN A 19 -20.23 -16.81 8.50
N LYS A 20 -20.09 -15.56 8.03
CA LYS A 20 -19.00 -15.11 7.15
C LYS A 20 -18.56 -13.70 7.53
N VAL A 21 -17.27 -13.43 7.40
CA VAL A 21 -16.68 -12.11 7.64
C VAL A 21 -15.97 -11.63 6.37
N HIS A 22 -16.53 -10.60 5.75
CA HIS A 22 -15.97 -9.98 4.54
C HIS A 22 -15.30 -8.65 4.91
N VAL A 23 -13.99 -8.54 4.70
CA VAL A 23 -13.22 -7.34 5.04
C VAL A 23 -13.09 -6.44 3.81
N ARG A 24 -13.40 -5.15 3.97
CA ARG A 24 -13.25 -4.12 2.94
C ARG A 24 -12.41 -2.99 3.50
N ILE A 25 -11.26 -2.75 2.87
CA ILE A 25 -10.32 -1.72 3.28
C ILE A 25 -10.57 -0.49 2.42
N ALA A 26 -10.94 0.63 3.04
CA ALA A 26 -11.22 1.90 2.38
C ALA A 26 -9.95 2.66 1.93
N SER A 27 -8.91 1.91 1.59
CA SER A 27 -7.60 2.39 1.17
C SER A 27 -6.97 1.33 0.27
N PRO A 28 -6.09 1.73 -0.67
CA PRO A 28 -5.25 0.79 -1.40
C PRO A 28 -4.34 -0.03 -0.49
N GLU A 29 -3.69 -1.03 -1.07
CA GLU A 29 -2.66 -1.78 -0.36
C GLU A 29 -1.52 -0.84 0.05
N PHE A 30 -1.34 -0.65 1.36
CA PHE A 30 -0.20 0.08 1.92
C PHE A 30 1.05 -0.80 1.79
N MET A 31 1.73 -0.67 0.65
CA MET A 31 2.80 -1.57 0.24
C MET A 31 4.20 -1.00 0.45
N PHE A 32 4.37 0.32 0.48
CA PHE A 32 5.67 0.97 0.57
C PHE A 32 5.77 1.87 1.80
N PRO A 33 6.95 1.97 2.44
CA PRO A 33 7.14 2.86 3.60
C PRO A 33 6.95 4.33 3.22
N SER A 34 6.46 5.13 4.15
CA SER A 34 6.39 6.59 3.97
C SER A 34 7.67 7.23 4.50
N PHE A 35 8.26 8.11 3.70
CA PHE A 35 9.38 8.97 4.11
C PHE A 35 8.98 10.44 4.25
N TYR A 36 7.69 10.75 4.08
CA TYR A 36 7.18 12.13 4.05
C TYR A 36 6.38 12.51 5.30
N GLY A 37 6.67 11.85 6.43
CA GLY A 37 6.17 12.25 7.75
C GLY A 37 5.13 11.32 8.38
N ILE A 38 4.69 10.25 7.71
CA ILE A 38 3.89 9.19 8.35
C ILE A 38 4.84 8.17 9.00
N ASP A 39 4.56 7.80 10.25
CA ASP A 39 5.33 6.84 11.08
C ASP A 39 5.15 5.38 10.62
N VAL A 40 5.57 5.09 9.40
CA VAL A 40 5.65 3.74 8.82
C VAL A 40 6.86 3.71 7.88
N SER A 41 8.04 3.48 8.45
CA SER A 41 9.31 3.71 7.76
C SER A 41 9.96 2.44 7.21
N THR A 42 9.48 1.24 7.56
CA THR A 42 10.12 -0.02 7.13
C THR A 42 9.19 -0.96 6.36
N THR A 43 9.74 -1.59 5.32
CA THR A 43 9.05 -2.65 4.55
C THR A 43 8.57 -3.81 5.44
N ALA A 44 9.33 -4.15 6.48
CA ALA A 44 9.01 -5.29 7.35
C ALA A 44 7.71 -5.12 8.15
N GLU A 45 7.26 -3.88 8.36
CA GLU A 45 6.01 -3.58 9.07
C GLU A 45 4.77 -3.68 8.18
N LEU A 46 4.96 -3.80 6.87
CA LEU A 46 3.90 -3.76 5.88
C LEU A 46 3.51 -5.17 5.44
N ILE A 47 2.33 -5.62 5.85
CA ILE A 47 1.86 -6.96 5.48
C ILE A 47 1.73 -7.12 3.96
N SER A 48 1.21 -6.08 3.28
CA SER A 48 1.05 -6.05 1.82
C SER A 48 2.36 -5.93 1.06
N ALA A 49 3.46 -5.56 1.73
CA ALA A 49 4.77 -5.62 1.10
C ALA A 49 5.21 -7.06 0.84
N SER A 50 4.80 -8.05 1.65
CA SER A 50 5.24 -9.44 1.50
C SER A 50 4.14 -10.43 1.16
N LYS A 51 2.87 -10.06 1.35
CA LYS A 51 1.71 -10.94 1.14
C LYS A 51 0.75 -10.40 0.10
N SER A 52 0.18 -11.28 -0.72
CA SER A 52 -0.94 -10.95 -1.61
C SER A 52 -2.25 -10.75 -0.84
N PRO A 53 -3.28 -10.12 -1.43
CA PRO A 53 -4.60 -10.01 -0.83
C PRO A 53 -5.19 -11.37 -0.41
N GLU A 54 -4.95 -12.43 -1.18
CA GLU A 54 -5.37 -13.80 -0.86
C GLU A 54 -4.66 -14.32 0.39
N GLU A 55 -3.34 -14.17 0.45
CA GLU A 55 -2.55 -14.57 1.62
C GLU A 55 -2.90 -13.75 2.86
N ILE A 56 -3.22 -12.46 2.70
CA ILE A 56 -3.67 -11.59 3.80
C ILE A 56 -5.05 -12.02 4.27
N LYS A 57 -5.98 -12.31 3.36
CA LYS A 57 -7.32 -12.84 3.67
C LYS A 57 -7.21 -14.10 4.52
N ASP A 58 -6.33 -15.03 4.14
CA ASP A 58 -6.07 -16.25 4.91
C ASP A 58 -5.42 -15.93 6.27
N TYR A 59 -4.42 -15.04 6.31
CA TYR A 59 -3.73 -14.62 7.53
C TYR A 59 -4.67 -14.00 8.58
N ILE A 60 -5.62 -13.15 8.13
CA ILE A 60 -6.59 -12.51 9.03
C ILE A 60 -7.79 -13.41 9.34
N GLY A 61 -7.95 -14.53 8.62
CA GLY A 61 -9.04 -15.49 8.79
C GLY A 61 -10.38 -15.02 8.22
N ALA A 62 -10.37 -14.10 7.25
CA ALA A 62 -11.59 -13.57 6.62
C ALA A 62 -12.09 -14.48 5.49
N ASP A 63 -13.37 -14.38 5.16
CA ASP A 63 -13.99 -15.11 4.05
C ASP A 63 -13.71 -14.44 2.70
N SER A 64 -13.58 -13.11 2.70
CA SER A 64 -13.05 -12.36 1.55
C SER A 64 -12.38 -11.08 2.02
N LEU A 65 -11.44 -10.58 1.23
CA LEU A 65 -10.77 -9.30 1.43
C LEU A 65 -10.78 -8.54 0.11
N ALA A 66 -11.05 -7.23 0.16
CA ALA A 66 -10.82 -6.35 -0.97
C ALA A 66 -10.31 -5.00 -0.48
N TYR A 67 -9.47 -4.38 -1.30
CA TYR A 67 -8.91 -3.04 -1.11
C TYR A 67 -9.54 -2.08 -2.12
N LEU A 68 -9.58 -0.80 -1.79
CA LEU A 68 -9.83 0.26 -2.77
C LEU A 68 -8.68 0.27 -3.79
N SER A 69 -8.95 0.50 -5.07
CA SER A 69 -7.85 0.67 -6.05
C SER A 69 -7.19 2.04 -5.88
N VAL A 70 -5.94 2.18 -6.34
CA VAL A 70 -5.26 3.48 -6.36
C VAL A 70 -6.03 4.47 -7.24
N ASP A 71 -6.45 4.05 -8.43
CA ASP A 71 -7.27 4.88 -9.33
C ASP A 71 -8.59 5.29 -8.70
N GLY A 72 -9.28 4.35 -8.03
CA GLY A 72 -10.54 4.62 -7.34
C GLY A 72 -10.37 5.55 -6.14
N LEU A 73 -9.22 5.50 -5.44
CA LEU A 73 -8.89 6.48 -4.42
C LEU A 73 -8.74 7.87 -5.04
N ILE A 74 -7.94 8.02 -6.09
CA ILE A 74 -7.70 9.29 -6.79
C ILE A 74 -9.03 9.87 -7.30
N GLU A 75 -9.83 9.07 -8.00
CA GLU A 75 -11.14 9.46 -8.51
C GLU A 75 -12.08 9.92 -7.40
N SER A 76 -12.10 9.21 -6.26
CA SER A 76 -12.98 9.54 -5.13
C SER A 76 -12.64 10.87 -4.43
N ILE A 77 -11.39 11.32 -4.51
CA ILE A 77 -10.97 12.61 -3.96
C ILE A 77 -11.41 13.74 -4.92
N GLY A 78 -11.40 13.49 -6.23
CA GLY A 78 -11.99 14.39 -7.23
C GLY A 78 -11.19 15.68 -7.47
N LEU A 79 -9.87 15.63 -7.32
CA LEU A 79 -9.00 16.73 -7.74
C LEU A 79 -8.74 16.66 -9.25
N ASP A 80 -8.59 17.83 -9.87
CA ASP A 80 -8.34 17.99 -11.31
C ASP A 80 -7.14 18.90 -11.54
N TYR A 81 -5.97 18.46 -11.07
CA TYR A 81 -4.69 19.12 -11.35
C TYR A 81 -4.00 18.41 -12.50
N ASP A 82 -3.43 19.19 -13.43
CA ASP A 82 -2.58 18.68 -14.51
C ASP A 82 -1.20 18.25 -13.97
N ALA A 83 -1.22 17.11 -13.27
CA ALA A 83 -0.05 16.49 -12.65
C ALA A 83 -0.31 14.98 -12.49
N PRO A 84 0.74 14.14 -12.38
CA PRO A 84 0.59 12.74 -12.02
C PRO A 84 -0.31 12.55 -10.81
N TYR A 85 -1.15 11.51 -10.84
CA TYR A 85 -2.10 11.18 -9.79
C TYR A 85 -3.04 12.34 -9.38
N SER A 86 -3.31 13.27 -10.30
CA SER A 86 -4.12 14.48 -10.04
C SER A 86 -3.55 15.35 -8.90
N GLY A 87 -2.21 15.37 -8.77
CA GLY A 87 -1.50 16.13 -7.74
C GLY A 87 -1.45 15.46 -6.37
N LEU A 88 -1.87 14.20 -6.26
CA LEU A 88 -1.85 13.45 -5.01
C LEU A 88 -0.54 12.71 -4.79
N CYS A 89 -0.07 12.71 -3.55
CA CYS A 89 1.01 11.87 -3.10
C CYS A 89 0.46 10.47 -2.76
N VAL A 90 0.86 9.45 -3.52
CA VAL A 90 0.38 8.06 -3.41
C VAL A 90 1.53 7.06 -3.28
N GLU A 91 2.68 7.52 -2.79
CA GLU A 91 3.95 6.80 -2.70
C GLU A 91 3.83 5.54 -1.84
N SER A 92 3.06 5.61 -0.76
CA SER A 92 2.84 4.49 0.15
C SER A 92 2.07 3.32 -0.52
N PHE A 93 1.38 3.57 -1.62
CA PHE A 93 0.62 2.57 -2.38
C PHE A 93 1.37 2.12 -3.65
N THR A 94 2.09 3.03 -4.29
CA THR A 94 2.68 2.83 -5.62
C THR A 94 4.20 2.63 -5.60
N GLY A 95 4.89 3.18 -4.60
CA GLY A 95 6.34 3.26 -4.54
C GLY A 95 6.90 4.41 -5.38
N ASP A 96 6.04 5.30 -5.88
CA ASP A 96 6.41 6.45 -6.70
C ASP A 96 6.56 7.69 -5.81
N TYR A 97 7.80 8.10 -5.56
CA TYR A 97 8.16 9.10 -4.55
C TYR A 97 8.44 10.46 -5.22
N PRO A 98 7.46 11.39 -5.27
CA PRO A 98 7.57 12.63 -6.05
C PRO A 98 8.67 13.59 -5.60
N ALA A 99 9.10 13.55 -4.34
CA ALA A 99 10.21 14.36 -3.85
C ALA A 99 11.54 13.59 -3.82
N GLY A 100 11.60 12.39 -4.42
CA GLY A 100 12.73 11.48 -4.28
C GLY A 100 12.87 10.94 -2.85
N LEU A 101 13.93 10.16 -2.64
CA LEU A 101 14.23 9.51 -1.34
C LEU A 101 15.56 9.96 -0.72
N TYR A 102 16.44 10.62 -1.48
CA TYR A 102 17.75 11.09 -1.01
C TYR A 102 18.51 10.02 -0.19
N ASP A 103 18.88 10.33 1.06
CA ASP A 103 19.64 9.47 1.95
C ASP A 103 18.89 8.19 2.38
N TYR A 104 17.56 8.15 2.26
CA TYR A 104 16.77 6.95 2.48
C TYR A 104 16.86 5.93 1.35
N GLU A 105 17.28 6.34 0.15
CA GLU A 105 17.13 5.54 -1.07
C GLU A 105 17.90 4.20 -1.00
N ALA A 106 19.15 4.24 -0.54
CA ALA A 106 19.99 3.05 -0.44
C ALA A 106 19.38 2.01 0.51
N ASN A 107 18.87 2.48 1.67
CA ASN A 107 18.20 1.60 2.63
C ASN A 107 16.89 1.06 2.07
N TYR A 108 16.07 1.91 1.45
CA TYR A 108 14.81 1.53 0.82
C TYR A 108 15.02 0.42 -0.22
N LYS A 109 15.92 0.62 -1.19
CA LYS A 109 16.23 -0.36 -2.25
C LYS A 109 16.74 -1.69 -1.70
N ALA A 110 17.57 -1.65 -0.65
CA ALA A 110 18.10 -2.86 0.00
C ALA A 110 17.02 -3.70 0.69
N HIS A 111 15.95 -3.08 1.20
CA HIS A 111 14.89 -3.75 1.95
C HIS A 111 13.60 -3.96 1.16
N LEU A 112 13.58 -3.62 -0.13
CA LEU A 112 12.46 -3.95 -1.00
C LEU A 112 12.22 -5.46 -1.08
N SER A 113 10.99 -5.86 -0.77
CA SER A 113 10.53 -7.23 -0.92
C SER A 113 10.46 -7.65 -2.39
N HIS A 114 10.34 -8.95 -2.63
CA HIS A 114 10.12 -9.46 -3.98
C HIS A 114 8.83 -8.93 -4.61
N ARG A 115 7.73 -8.88 -3.85
CA ARG A 115 6.42 -8.40 -4.33
C ARG A 115 6.46 -6.90 -4.67
N GLN A 116 7.11 -6.08 -3.85
CA GLN A 116 7.30 -4.66 -4.15
C GLN A 116 8.12 -4.45 -5.42
N LYS A 117 9.23 -5.18 -5.60
CA LYS A 117 10.04 -5.13 -6.83
C LYS A 117 9.22 -5.51 -8.07
N GLN A 118 8.42 -6.58 -7.98
CA GLN A 118 7.51 -6.97 -9.06
C GLN A 118 6.43 -5.94 -9.34
N TYR A 119 5.92 -5.26 -8.31
CA TYR A 119 4.93 -4.21 -8.48
C TYR A 119 5.53 -3.02 -9.23
N ILE A 120 6.68 -2.51 -8.77
CA ILE A 120 7.40 -1.40 -9.42
C ILE A 120 7.68 -1.74 -10.90
N SER A 121 8.13 -2.97 -11.20
CA SER A 121 8.46 -3.35 -12.58
C SER A 121 7.25 -3.45 -13.52
N LYS A 122 6.03 -3.54 -12.99
CA LYS A 122 4.79 -3.74 -13.76
C LYS A 122 3.91 -2.50 -13.84
N ASN A 123 4.15 -1.51 -12.99
CA ASN A 123 3.33 -0.30 -12.90
C ASN A 123 4.13 0.90 -13.39
N LYS A 124 3.41 1.89 -13.91
CA LYS A 124 4.02 3.15 -14.34
C LYS A 124 4.50 3.92 -13.10
N HIS A 125 5.72 4.42 -13.16
CA HIS A 125 6.27 5.39 -12.22
C HIS A 125 6.51 6.70 -12.97
N PHE A 126 5.99 7.79 -12.42
CA PHE A 126 6.10 9.11 -13.02
C PHE A 126 7.34 9.85 -12.56
N PHE A 127 7.90 9.52 -11.39
CA PHE A 127 9.03 10.24 -10.81
C PHE A 127 10.31 9.41 -10.81
N ASP A 128 11.45 10.04 -11.09
CA ASP A 128 12.78 9.42 -10.93
C ASP A 128 13.25 9.46 -9.47
N SER A 129 14.48 8.99 -9.23
CA SER A 129 15.09 8.98 -7.89
C SER A 129 15.33 10.38 -7.30
N GLU A 130 15.40 11.40 -8.15
CA GLU A 130 15.58 12.81 -7.77
C GLU A 130 14.23 13.55 -7.67
N GLY A 131 13.11 12.88 -7.97
CA GLY A 131 11.77 13.47 -7.99
C GLY A 131 11.42 14.22 -9.28
N ASN A 132 12.26 14.12 -10.32
CA ASN A 132 11.93 14.71 -11.61
C ASN A 132 10.87 13.87 -12.33
N LEU A 133 10.01 14.52 -13.10
CA LEU A 133 9.08 13.83 -13.98
C LEU A 133 9.84 13.07 -15.07
N ASN A 134 9.69 11.75 -15.07
CA ASN A 134 10.14 10.87 -16.15
C ASN A 134 9.29 11.13 -17.38
N VAL A 135 9.81 11.96 -18.31
CA VAL A 135 9.26 12.08 -19.67
C VAL A 135 9.46 10.77 -20.42
#